data_AF-A0A2S8EYD3-F1
#
_entry.id   AF-A0A2S8EYD3-F1
#
_cell.length_a   1.000
_cell.length_b   1.000
_cell.length_c   1.000
_cell.angle_alpha   90.00
_cell.angle_beta   90.00
_cell.angle_gamma   90.00
#
_symmetry.space_group_name_H-M   'P 1'
#
loop_
_entity.id
_entity.type
_entity.pdbx_description
1 polymer ?
#
loop_
_entity_poly.entity_id
_entity_poly.type
_entity_poly.pdbx_seq_one_letter_code
_entity_poly.pdbx_strand_id
1 'polypeptide(L)'
;MTIHDVAASAGRRAMAVFVLAMAACAPPPAPGDGPPPTRAFAPAGDAVAALDAVLAPYEAAPAPRFLARLDLAQDRHYVVLAQVPTADPIDLSGPEAARRSLGRAVIDPFGRLRSQAKIGHLMIGWHCAGVSGIVSKSGDRVGTGVRMALSGWGLTPFLSSFSDGFLVGADEIPAGYATQLRTGRGSVLAFEVSAQDCTDLRLALVDYIRHPDQPAGNYGMLLDTPGFQGDGCLTFALWLAGRAGLPREVRDALTRSVEVPAEVIGWRAEVPEGVRPYRPPGWSPDAPERRVSLARLRFGDWQAEGIADRVEIIDGELLFAAVTHLRSLGGLRADWRTRRALGADDPAVRRAQTAMERWARSFPVWRLADAGAVSALVLERR
;
A
#
# COMPACT_ATOMS: atom_id res chain seq x y z
N MET A 1 -50.01 38.18 -44.08
CA MET A 1 -48.78 37.73 -44.78
C MET A 1 -47.65 38.65 -44.36
N THR A 2 -46.92 38.25 -43.32
CA THR A 2 -45.58 38.70 -42.94
C THR A 2 -45.04 37.75 -41.87
N ILE A 3 -43.75 37.49 -41.93
CA ILE A 3 -43.02 36.42 -41.26
C ILE A 3 -42.84 36.78 -39.78
N HIS A 4 -43.73 36.30 -38.90
CA HIS A 4 -43.56 36.28 -37.44
C HIS A 4 -44.50 35.31 -36.70
N ASP A 5 -44.90 34.20 -37.32
CA ASP A 5 -45.83 33.21 -36.75
C ASP A 5 -45.27 31.78 -36.83
N VAL A 6 -44.38 31.39 -35.89
CA VAL A 6 -44.27 29.99 -35.40
C VAL A 6 -43.69 30.03 -33.97
N ALA A 7 -44.44 30.60 -33.04
CA ALA A 7 -44.16 30.52 -31.61
C ALA A 7 -45.46 30.33 -30.83
N ALA A 8 -46.28 29.33 -31.19
CA ALA A 8 -47.48 28.96 -30.44
C ALA A 8 -48.07 27.61 -30.88
N SER A 9 -47.40 26.47 -30.67
CA SER A 9 -48.09 25.16 -30.63
C SER A 9 -47.17 24.03 -30.14
N ALA A 10 -47.06 23.83 -28.83
CA ALA A 10 -46.86 22.51 -28.20
C ALA A 10 -46.72 22.66 -26.67
N GLY A 11 -47.67 23.39 -26.08
CA GLY A 11 -47.85 23.43 -24.63
C GLY A 11 -49.30 23.06 -24.34
N ARG A 12 -49.47 22.03 -23.50
CA ARG A 12 -50.72 21.53 -22.89
C ARG A 12 -51.48 20.46 -23.69
N ARG A 13 -51.19 19.19 -23.38
CA ARG A 13 -52.17 18.16 -22.93
C ARG A 13 -51.48 16.79 -22.83
N ALA A 14 -50.99 16.47 -21.63
CA ALA A 14 -50.95 15.10 -21.08
C ALA A 14 -50.49 15.20 -19.62
N MET A 15 -51.41 15.65 -18.76
CA MET A 15 -51.32 15.51 -17.32
C MET A 15 -52.25 14.35 -16.94
N ALA A 16 -51.77 13.47 -16.06
CA ALA A 16 -52.46 12.34 -15.41
C ALA A 16 -52.62 11.03 -16.21
N VAL A 17 -51.72 10.07 -15.94
CA VAL A 17 -51.96 8.74 -15.29
C VAL A 17 -50.71 7.86 -15.50
N PHE A 18 -50.21 7.26 -14.40
CA PHE A 18 -48.95 6.53 -14.12
C PHE A 18 -47.93 7.41 -13.37
N VAL A 19 -47.90 7.49 -12.03
CA VAL A 19 -47.83 6.42 -11.00
C VAL A 19 -46.78 5.37 -11.34
N LEU A 20 -45.50 5.69 -11.10
CA LEU A 20 -44.55 4.89 -10.33
C LEU A 20 -43.20 5.64 -10.19
N ALA A 21 -42.60 5.56 -9.01
CA ALA A 21 -41.21 5.90 -8.69
C ALA A 21 -40.83 7.38 -8.45
N MET A 22 -41.39 7.96 -7.38
CA MET A 22 -40.65 8.88 -6.51
C MET A 22 -40.83 8.40 -5.07
N ALA A 23 -39.81 7.74 -4.51
CA ALA A 23 -39.64 7.61 -3.06
C ALA A 23 -38.18 7.26 -2.73
N ALA A 24 -37.55 8.17 -1.99
CA ALA A 24 -36.41 7.97 -1.08
C ALA A 24 -35.03 7.61 -1.70
N CYS A 25 -34.32 8.63 -2.19
CA CYS A 25 -32.87 8.69 -1.96
C CYS A 25 -32.66 9.14 -0.51
N ALA A 26 -32.60 8.18 0.41
CA ALA A 26 -31.97 8.42 1.70
C ALA A 26 -30.47 8.68 1.47
N PRO A 27 -29.83 9.60 2.21
CA PRO A 27 -28.38 9.66 2.24
C PRO A 27 -27.82 8.30 2.67
N PRO A 28 -26.67 7.86 2.15
CA PRO A 28 -26.03 6.65 2.62
C PRO A 28 -25.88 6.74 4.15
N PRO A 29 -26.13 5.65 4.90
CA PRO A 29 -25.87 5.64 6.32
C PRO A 29 -24.41 6.02 6.56
N ALA A 30 -24.17 6.86 7.57
CA ALA A 30 -22.84 7.13 8.07
C ALA A 30 -22.10 5.79 8.29
N PRO A 31 -20.79 5.72 8.01
CA PRO A 31 -20.03 4.48 8.16
C PRO A 31 -20.20 3.95 9.58
N GLY A 32 -20.85 2.80 9.70
CA GLY A 32 -20.95 2.10 10.97
C GLY A 32 -19.58 1.51 11.29
N ASP A 33 -19.06 1.84 12.48
CA ASP A 33 -17.90 1.19 13.12
C ASP A 33 -18.18 -0.28 13.53
N GLY A 34 -19.02 -0.99 12.76
CA GLY A 34 -19.31 -2.39 13.00
C GLY A 34 -18.20 -3.27 12.42
N PRO A 35 -17.82 -4.37 13.09
CA PRO A 35 -16.99 -5.39 12.47
C PRO A 35 -17.69 -5.90 11.19
N PRO A 36 -16.94 -6.21 10.11
CA PRO A 36 -17.53 -6.75 8.90
C PRO A 36 -18.31 -8.03 9.25
N PRO A 37 -19.45 -8.29 8.58
CA PRO A 37 -20.24 -9.48 8.86
C PRO A 37 -19.39 -10.73 8.59
N THR A 38 -19.11 -11.49 9.64
CA THR A 38 -18.54 -12.84 9.58
C THR A 38 -19.56 -13.76 8.93
N ARG A 39 -19.55 -13.84 7.60
CA ARG A 39 -20.20 -14.94 6.89
C ARG A 39 -19.22 -16.12 6.89
N ALA A 40 -19.48 -17.10 7.74
CA ALA A 40 -18.90 -18.42 7.59
C ALA A 40 -19.43 -19.04 6.29
N PHE A 41 -18.71 -18.82 5.19
CA PHE A 41 -18.95 -19.47 3.91
C PHE A 41 -18.01 -20.68 3.84
N ALA A 42 -18.55 -21.88 4.01
CA ALA A 42 -17.91 -23.08 3.47
C ALA A 42 -18.27 -23.12 1.97
N PRO A 43 -17.35 -22.88 1.03
CA PRO A 43 -17.71 -22.82 -0.38
C PRO A 43 -18.04 -24.25 -0.88
N ALA A 44 -19.10 -24.39 -1.66
CA ALA A 44 -19.38 -25.60 -2.42
C ALA A 44 -18.24 -25.87 -3.44
N GLY A 45 -18.10 -27.11 -3.93
CA GLY A 45 -16.99 -27.52 -4.81
C GLY A 45 -16.73 -26.61 -6.02
N ASP A 46 -17.78 -26.09 -6.64
CA ASP A 46 -17.67 -25.17 -7.78
C ASP A 46 -17.12 -23.78 -7.40
N ALA A 47 -17.39 -23.33 -6.17
CA ALA A 47 -16.87 -22.07 -5.65
C ALA A 47 -15.37 -22.17 -5.28
N VAL A 48 -14.91 -23.36 -4.86
CA VAL A 48 -13.48 -23.62 -4.62
C VAL A 48 -12.72 -23.63 -5.94
N ALA A 49 -13.21 -24.33 -6.97
CA ALA A 49 -12.59 -24.33 -8.30
C ALA A 49 -12.52 -22.92 -8.92
N ALA A 50 -13.57 -22.11 -8.72
CA ALA A 50 -13.61 -20.72 -9.19
C ALA A 50 -12.64 -19.79 -8.44
N LEU A 51 -12.30 -20.11 -7.18
CA LEU A 51 -11.30 -19.40 -6.39
C LEU A 51 -9.89 -19.77 -6.86
N ASP A 52 -9.60 -21.06 -6.97
CA ASP A 52 -8.28 -21.55 -7.38
C ASP A 52 -7.91 -21.06 -8.79
N ALA A 53 -8.87 -20.94 -9.71
CA ALA A 53 -8.63 -20.39 -11.04
C ALA A 53 -8.14 -18.92 -11.02
N VAL A 54 -8.61 -18.10 -10.07
CA VAL A 54 -8.17 -16.70 -9.93
C VAL A 54 -6.82 -16.62 -9.23
N LEU A 55 -6.58 -17.51 -8.27
CA LEU A 55 -5.38 -17.52 -7.44
C LEU A 55 -4.21 -18.26 -8.09
N ALA A 56 -4.44 -19.08 -9.13
CA ALA A 56 -3.41 -19.84 -9.82
C ALA A 56 -2.16 -19.04 -10.25
N PRO A 57 -2.25 -17.76 -10.68
CA PRO A 57 -1.06 -16.96 -10.97
C PRO A 57 -0.21 -16.58 -9.75
N TYR A 58 -0.79 -16.66 -8.54
CA TYR A 58 -0.20 -16.20 -7.29
C TYR A 58 0.13 -17.34 -6.33
N GLU A 59 -0.45 -18.53 -6.53
CA GLU A 59 -0.25 -19.74 -5.73
C GLU A 59 0.59 -20.76 -6.48
N ALA A 60 1.47 -21.46 -5.75
CA ALA A 60 2.26 -22.54 -6.30
C ALA A 60 2.37 -23.71 -5.30
N ALA A 61 2.31 -24.92 -5.85
CA ALA A 61 2.66 -26.16 -5.18
C ALA A 61 3.70 -26.89 -6.07
N PRO A 62 4.98 -27.02 -5.65
CA PRO A 62 5.53 -26.64 -4.34
C PRO A 62 5.61 -25.12 -4.13
N ALA A 63 5.75 -24.71 -2.86
CA ALA A 63 5.82 -23.32 -2.47
C ALA A 63 6.92 -22.54 -3.24
N PRO A 64 6.70 -21.24 -3.54
CA PRO A 64 7.72 -20.38 -4.11
C PRO A 64 9.04 -20.48 -3.36
N ARG A 65 10.18 -20.52 -4.06
CA ARG A 65 11.51 -20.77 -3.47
C ARG A 65 11.82 -19.89 -2.26
N PHE A 66 11.40 -18.63 -2.27
CA PHE A 66 11.55 -17.72 -1.13
C PHE A 66 10.78 -18.20 0.11
N LEU A 67 9.51 -18.59 -0.05
CA LEU A 67 8.65 -19.07 1.03
C LEU A 67 9.09 -20.44 1.54
N ALA A 68 9.52 -21.34 0.64
CA ALA A 68 10.02 -22.67 1.02
C ALA A 68 11.20 -22.60 2.01
N ARG A 69 12.04 -21.56 1.92
CA ARG A 69 13.17 -21.36 2.83
C ARG A 69 12.78 -20.94 4.24
N LEU A 70 11.55 -20.50 4.44
CA LEU A 70 11.07 -20.10 5.76
C LEU A 70 10.81 -21.31 6.69
N ASP A 71 10.79 -22.52 6.12
CA ASP A 71 10.58 -23.77 6.85
C ASP A 71 9.31 -23.68 7.72
N LEU A 72 8.21 -23.29 7.09
CA LEU A 72 6.91 -23.18 7.73
C LEU A 72 6.29 -24.58 7.87
N ALA A 73 5.70 -24.87 9.03
CA ALA A 73 5.04 -26.15 9.26
C ALA A 73 3.90 -26.36 8.24
N GLN A 74 3.93 -27.50 7.55
CA GLN A 74 3.07 -27.76 6.39
C GLN A 74 1.59 -27.89 6.72
N ASP A 75 1.27 -28.26 7.96
CA ASP A 75 -0.08 -28.45 8.50
C ASP A 75 -0.64 -27.19 9.18
N ARG A 76 0.12 -26.08 9.17
CA ARG A 76 -0.26 -24.82 9.80
C ARG A 76 -0.53 -23.73 8.77
N HIS A 77 -1.00 -22.58 9.25
CA HIS A 77 -1.38 -21.46 8.41
C HIS A 77 -0.57 -20.22 8.75
N TYR A 78 -0.01 -19.55 7.75
CA TYR A 78 0.84 -18.38 7.95
C TYR A 78 0.53 -17.27 6.97
N VAL A 79 0.74 -16.05 7.42
CA VAL A 79 0.86 -14.86 6.59
C VAL A 79 2.30 -14.38 6.65
N VAL A 80 2.83 -13.94 5.50
CA VAL A 80 4.19 -13.47 5.35
C VAL A 80 4.18 -12.06 4.81
N LEU A 81 4.71 -11.11 5.57
CA LEU A 81 5.02 -9.76 5.11
C LEU A 81 6.50 -9.71 4.71
N ALA A 82 6.76 -9.50 3.42
CA ALA A 82 8.10 -9.45 2.86
C ALA A 82 8.39 -8.06 2.29
N GLN A 83 9.14 -7.27 3.03
CA GLN A 83 9.54 -5.93 2.64
C GLN A 83 10.93 -5.93 2.00
N VAL A 84 11.04 -5.29 0.84
CA VAL A 84 12.32 -4.87 0.27
C VAL A 84 12.48 -3.38 0.58
N PRO A 85 13.27 -3.00 1.60
CA PRO A 85 13.41 -1.60 1.97
C PRO A 85 14.25 -0.83 0.94
N THR A 86 14.23 0.51 1.03
CA THR A 86 15.24 1.34 0.38
C THR A 86 16.62 1.13 1.01
N ALA A 87 17.68 1.46 0.29
CA ALA A 87 19.04 1.44 0.85
C ALA A 87 19.19 2.39 2.05
N ASP A 88 18.71 3.63 1.90
CA ASP A 88 18.71 4.66 2.94
C ASP A 88 17.28 4.89 3.47
N PRO A 89 17.07 5.03 4.79
CA PRO A 89 15.72 5.20 5.35
C PRO A 89 15.08 6.51 4.89
N ILE A 90 13.79 6.45 4.54
CA ILE A 90 12.97 7.63 4.21
C ILE A 90 12.32 8.17 5.49
N ASP A 91 13.00 9.12 6.14
CA ASP A 91 12.47 9.80 7.32
C ASP A 91 11.44 10.86 6.94
N LEU A 92 10.17 10.65 7.29
CA LEU A 92 9.03 11.54 7.05
C LEU A 92 8.54 12.23 8.33
N SER A 93 9.36 12.29 9.39
CA SER A 93 9.01 12.94 10.67
C SER A 93 8.78 14.44 10.58
N GLY A 94 9.27 15.09 9.53
CA GLY A 94 9.00 16.49 9.23
C GLY A 94 9.60 16.91 7.88
N PRO A 95 9.27 18.13 7.39
CA PRO A 95 9.65 18.57 6.05
C PRO A 95 11.16 18.50 5.77
N GLU A 96 11.97 18.93 6.73
CA GLU A 96 13.42 18.98 6.57
C GLU A 96 14.07 17.58 6.68
N ALA A 97 13.51 16.70 7.51
CA ALA A 97 13.93 15.30 7.57
C ALA A 97 13.61 14.58 6.25
N ALA A 98 12.39 14.79 5.73
CA ALA A 98 11.92 14.27 4.44
C ALA A 98 12.80 14.76 3.29
N ARG A 99 13.12 16.06 3.24
CA ARG A 99 14.02 16.62 2.22
C ARG A 99 15.36 15.90 2.17
N ARG A 100 16.02 15.76 3.33
CA ARG A 100 17.34 15.12 3.41
C ARG A 100 17.29 13.63 3.09
N SER A 101 16.29 12.92 3.61
CA SER A 101 16.15 11.47 3.45
C SER A 101 15.77 11.11 1.99
N LEU A 102 14.76 11.75 1.41
CA LEU A 102 14.37 11.58 0.00
C LEU A 102 15.48 12.04 -0.95
N GLY A 103 16.19 13.11 -0.57
CA GLY A 103 17.38 13.60 -1.28
C GLY A 103 18.41 12.50 -1.50
N ARG A 104 18.71 11.70 -0.45
CA ARG A 104 19.66 10.57 -0.50
C ARG A 104 19.06 9.32 -1.16
N ALA A 105 17.86 8.92 -0.75
CA ALA A 105 17.27 7.65 -1.15
C ALA A 105 16.73 7.65 -2.59
N VAL A 106 16.15 8.78 -3.04
CA VAL A 106 15.34 8.83 -4.26
C VAL A 106 15.88 9.81 -5.29
N ILE A 107 16.48 10.93 -4.87
CA ILE A 107 16.90 12.00 -5.79
C ILE A 107 18.37 11.84 -6.19
N ASP A 108 19.20 11.22 -5.35
CA ASP A 108 20.62 11.01 -5.64
C ASP A 108 20.87 9.90 -6.68
N PRO A 109 21.59 10.18 -7.79
CA PRO A 109 21.87 9.19 -8.83
C PRO A 109 22.62 7.95 -8.30
N PHE A 110 23.54 8.13 -7.34
CA PHE A 110 24.25 7.03 -6.72
C PHE A 110 23.38 6.23 -5.76
N GLY A 111 22.45 6.88 -5.05
CA GLY A 111 21.39 6.22 -4.28
C GLY A 111 20.48 5.35 -5.15
N ARG A 112 20.08 5.85 -6.33
CA ARG A 112 19.28 5.11 -7.33
C ARG A 112 20.00 3.89 -7.89
N LEU A 113 21.32 3.97 -8.09
CA LEU A 113 22.12 2.85 -8.56
C LEU A 113 22.28 1.74 -7.50
N ARG A 114 22.20 2.10 -6.21
CA ARG A 114 22.36 1.17 -5.08
C ARG A 114 21.06 0.47 -4.68
N SER A 115 19.90 1.10 -4.92
CA SER A 115 18.60 0.55 -4.53
C SER A 115 17.77 0.14 -5.74
N GLN A 116 17.47 -1.16 -5.85
CA GLN A 116 16.54 -1.63 -6.88
C GLN A 116 15.08 -1.30 -6.53
N ALA A 117 14.74 -1.08 -5.25
CA ALA A 117 13.44 -0.58 -4.79
C ALA A 117 13.56 0.90 -4.39
N LYS A 118 13.08 1.83 -5.23
CA LYS A 118 13.35 3.27 -5.08
C LYS A 118 12.70 3.91 -3.84
N ILE A 119 11.54 3.40 -3.41
CA ILE A 119 10.79 3.90 -2.24
C ILE A 119 10.42 2.77 -1.25
N GLY A 120 11.12 1.63 -1.37
CA GLY A 120 10.75 0.40 -0.69
C GLY A 120 9.58 -0.30 -1.39
N HIS A 121 9.36 -1.56 -1.03
CA HIS A 121 8.30 -2.39 -1.59
C HIS A 121 7.82 -3.41 -0.57
N LEU A 122 6.52 -3.60 -0.42
CA LEU A 122 5.94 -4.61 0.46
C LEU A 122 5.17 -5.65 -0.36
N MET A 123 5.42 -6.91 -0.05
CA MET A 123 4.74 -8.07 -0.63
C MET A 123 4.05 -8.84 0.49
N ILE A 124 2.95 -9.51 0.15
CA ILE A 124 2.25 -10.40 1.07
C ILE A 124 2.23 -11.81 0.49
N GLY A 125 2.66 -12.76 1.31
CA GLY A 125 2.54 -14.19 1.04
C GLY A 125 1.70 -14.89 2.08
N TRP A 126 1.33 -16.12 1.76
CA TRP A 126 0.59 -17.01 2.66
C TRP A 126 1.05 -18.45 2.48
N HIS A 127 0.81 -19.24 3.51
CA HIS A 127 0.87 -20.69 3.50
C HIS A 127 -0.39 -21.19 4.16
N CYS A 128 -1.30 -21.83 3.42
CA CYS A 128 -2.55 -22.38 3.92
C CYS A 128 -2.56 -23.90 3.75
N ALA A 129 -2.10 -24.65 4.76
CA ALA A 129 -2.09 -26.11 4.77
C ALA A 129 -1.52 -26.74 3.47
N GLY A 130 -0.30 -26.35 3.11
CA GLY A 130 0.40 -26.86 1.91
C GLY A 130 0.26 -26.01 0.64
N VAL A 131 -0.77 -25.16 0.52
CA VAL A 131 -0.87 -24.20 -0.58
C VAL A 131 -0.15 -22.91 -0.20
N SER A 132 0.83 -22.47 -0.99
CA SER A 132 1.56 -21.24 -0.71
C SER A 132 1.46 -20.27 -1.86
N GLY A 133 1.31 -18.99 -1.55
CA GLY A 133 1.27 -17.95 -2.55
C GLY A 133 1.99 -16.69 -2.10
N ILE A 134 2.33 -15.86 -3.07
CA ILE A 134 2.83 -14.51 -2.83
C ILE A 134 2.31 -13.60 -3.93
N VAL A 135 1.82 -12.44 -3.50
CA VAL A 135 1.35 -11.40 -4.38
C VAL A 135 1.97 -10.07 -3.99
N SER A 136 2.24 -9.29 -5.01
CA SER A 136 2.87 -7.99 -4.91
C SER A 136 2.13 -7.01 -5.80
N LYS A 137 1.75 -5.85 -5.25
CA LYS A 137 1.15 -4.78 -6.04
C LYS A 137 2.21 -3.78 -6.47
N SER A 138 2.28 -3.49 -7.76
CA SER A 138 3.23 -2.55 -8.36
C SER A 138 2.49 -1.56 -9.28
N GLY A 139 3.18 -0.49 -9.68
CA GLY A 139 2.69 0.52 -10.61
C GLY A 139 3.86 1.29 -11.25
N ASP A 140 3.56 2.38 -11.94
CA ASP A 140 4.52 3.23 -12.64
C ASP A 140 5.38 2.49 -13.69
N ARG A 141 4.77 1.59 -14.47
CA ARG A 141 5.46 0.68 -15.42
C ARG A 141 6.37 1.42 -16.37
N VAL A 142 5.89 2.56 -16.85
CA VAL A 142 6.59 3.38 -17.84
C VAL A 142 7.41 4.50 -17.19
N GLY A 143 7.41 4.66 -15.86
CA GLY A 143 8.13 5.74 -15.19
C GLY A 143 7.48 7.12 -15.37
N THR A 144 6.15 7.18 -15.47
CA THR A 144 5.35 8.41 -15.50
C THR A 144 5.62 9.26 -14.26
N GLY A 145 5.69 8.68 -13.06
CA GLY A 145 5.96 9.43 -11.84
C GLY A 145 7.33 10.13 -11.88
N VAL A 146 8.35 9.42 -12.38
CA VAL A 146 9.70 9.99 -12.58
C VAL A 146 9.70 11.08 -13.64
N ARG A 147 9.02 10.88 -14.78
CA ARG A 147 8.89 11.91 -15.82
C ARG A 147 8.21 13.16 -15.28
N MET A 148 7.11 13.02 -14.55
CA MET A 148 6.44 14.16 -13.93
C MET A 148 7.39 14.92 -13.00
N ALA A 149 8.12 14.23 -12.12
CA ALA A 149 9.08 14.87 -11.23
C ALA A 149 10.16 15.65 -12.01
N LEU A 150 10.67 15.09 -13.11
CA LEU A 150 11.63 15.74 -14.00
C LEU A 150 11.02 16.94 -14.77
N SER A 151 9.75 16.87 -15.10
CA SER A 151 8.99 17.94 -15.76
C SER A 151 8.54 19.05 -14.79
N GLY A 152 9.03 19.05 -13.55
CA GLY A 152 8.77 20.14 -12.61
C GLY A 152 7.50 19.97 -11.79
N TRP A 153 6.96 18.75 -11.64
CA TRP A 153 5.82 18.50 -10.76
C TRP A 153 6.19 18.43 -9.27
N GLY A 154 7.48 18.54 -8.90
CA GLY A 154 7.90 18.46 -7.50
C GLY A 154 7.58 17.11 -6.87
N LEU A 155 7.02 17.13 -5.65
CA LEU A 155 6.56 15.93 -4.93
C LEU A 155 5.16 15.46 -5.33
N THR A 156 4.41 16.21 -6.14
CA THR A 156 3.05 15.84 -6.56
C THR A 156 2.93 14.40 -7.06
N PRO A 157 3.86 13.83 -7.87
CA PRO A 157 3.75 12.45 -8.33
C PRO A 157 3.79 11.41 -7.21
N PHE A 158 4.47 11.67 -6.10
CA PHE A 158 4.50 10.77 -4.94
C PHE A 158 3.15 10.70 -4.24
N LEU A 159 2.37 11.79 -4.29
CA LEU A 159 1.06 11.89 -3.65
C LEU A 159 -0.08 11.58 -4.64
N SER A 160 0.23 11.34 -5.92
CA SER A 160 -0.76 11.13 -6.98
C SER A 160 -1.21 9.67 -7.05
N SER A 161 -2.32 9.44 -7.75
CA SER A 161 -2.76 8.10 -8.15
C SER A 161 -2.52 7.90 -9.65
N PHE A 162 -2.19 6.67 -10.04
CA PHE A 162 -1.89 6.23 -11.40
C PHE A 162 -2.81 5.05 -11.76
N SER A 163 -3.30 5.01 -13.00
CA SER A 163 -4.14 3.93 -13.52
C SER A 163 -3.32 2.81 -14.20
N ASP A 164 -2.06 2.63 -13.80
CA ASP A 164 -1.15 1.62 -14.33
C ASP A 164 -0.70 0.60 -13.28
N GLY A 165 -1.52 0.44 -12.23
CA GLY A 165 -1.33 -0.58 -11.20
C GLY A 165 -1.49 -1.99 -11.75
N PHE A 166 -0.79 -2.94 -11.13
CA PHE A 166 -0.90 -4.35 -11.45
C PHE A 166 -0.45 -5.22 -10.28
N LEU A 167 -0.93 -6.46 -10.25
CA LEU A 167 -0.46 -7.50 -9.34
C LEU A 167 0.57 -8.36 -10.06
N VAL A 168 1.54 -8.87 -9.30
CA VAL A 168 2.53 -9.85 -9.77
C VAL A 168 2.61 -11.01 -8.79
N GLY A 169 2.66 -12.23 -9.33
CA GLY A 169 2.92 -13.45 -8.58
C GLY A 169 4.41 -13.70 -8.36
N ALA A 170 4.74 -14.84 -7.76
CA ALA A 170 6.11 -15.21 -7.41
C ALA A 170 7.12 -15.10 -8.57
N ASP A 171 6.71 -15.56 -9.77
CA ASP A 171 7.58 -15.65 -10.95
C ASP A 171 7.78 -14.31 -11.65
N GLU A 172 6.93 -13.33 -11.35
CA GLU A 172 6.95 -11.98 -11.93
C GLU A 172 7.54 -10.92 -10.97
N ILE A 173 7.92 -11.32 -9.76
CA ILE A 173 8.66 -10.43 -8.84
C ILE A 173 9.98 -10.04 -9.52
N PRO A 174 10.30 -8.72 -9.59
CA PRO A 174 11.56 -8.27 -10.19
C PRO A 174 12.77 -9.01 -9.60
N ALA A 175 13.67 -9.51 -10.45
CA ALA A 175 14.81 -10.33 -10.03
C ALA A 175 15.68 -9.65 -8.94
N GLY A 176 15.72 -8.32 -8.95
CA GLY A 176 16.37 -7.53 -7.92
C GLY A 176 15.73 -7.64 -6.54
N TYR A 177 14.39 -7.63 -6.47
CA TYR A 177 13.64 -7.81 -5.22
C TYR A 177 13.82 -9.23 -4.70
N ALA A 178 13.67 -10.23 -5.58
CA ALA A 178 13.89 -11.62 -5.25
C ALA A 178 15.32 -11.86 -4.71
N THR A 179 16.32 -11.21 -5.31
CA THR A 179 17.72 -11.30 -4.84
C THR A 179 17.90 -10.67 -3.47
N GLN A 180 17.34 -9.48 -3.22
CA GLN A 180 17.42 -8.84 -1.91
C GLN A 180 16.76 -9.68 -0.81
N LEU A 181 15.58 -10.23 -1.06
CA LEU A 181 14.93 -11.16 -0.13
C LEU A 181 15.81 -12.40 0.12
N ARG A 182 16.30 -13.06 -0.93
CA ARG A 182 17.09 -14.30 -0.85
C ARG A 182 18.44 -14.13 -0.15
N THR A 183 19.01 -12.92 -0.15
CA THR A 183 20.33 -12.60 0.40
C THR A 183 20.27 -11.89 1.75
N GLY A 184 19.09 -11.84 2.39
CA GLY A 184 18.95 -11.25 3.73
C GLY A 184 19.00 -9.74 3.77
N ARG A 185 18.72 -9.09 2.63
CA ARG A 185 18.57 -7.64 2.50
C ARG A 185 17.11 -7.18 2.57
N GLY A 186 16.16 -8.10 2.72
CA GLY A 186 14.76 -7.78 3.02
C GLY A 186 14.45 -7.71 4.53
N SER A 187 13.28 -7.22 4.90
CA SER A 187 12.68 -7.40 6.23
C SER A 187 11.49 -8.34 6.09
N VAL A 188 11.55 -9.50 6.72
CA VAL A 188 10.53 -10.54 6.57
C VAL A 188 9.97 -10.92 7.94
N LEU A 189 8.64 -10.83 8.05
CA LEU A 189 7.85 -11.27 9.19
C LEU A 189 6.86 -12.32 8.69
N ALA A 190 6.87 -13.50 9.28
CA ALA A 190 5.82 -14.49 9.15
C ALA A 190 5.10 -14.65 10.49
N PHE A 191 3.78 -14.79 10.48
CA PHE A 191 3.00 -15.04 11.68
C PHE A 191 1.92 -16.06 11.43
N GLU A 192 1.73 -16.96 12.40
CA GLU A 192 0.73 -18.01 12.34
C GLU A 192 -0.69 -17.43 12.49
N VAL A 193 -1.61 -17.92 11.67
CA VAL A 193 -3.01 -17.49 11.64
C VAL A 193 -3.93 -18.71 11.73
N SER A 194 -5.22 -18.49 11.92
CA SER A 194 -6.17 -19.62 11.83
C SER A 194 -6.39 -20.06 10.38
N ALA A 195 -6.91 -21.27 10.19
CA ALA A 195 -7.35 -21.73 8.86
C ALA A 195 -8.38 -20.79 8.23
N GLN A 196 -9.28 -20.23 9.06
CA GLN A 196 -10.29 -19.26 8.64
C GLN A 196 -9.63 -17.96 8.17
N ASP A 197 -8.71 -17.39 8.94
CA ASP A 197 -7.98 -16.17 8.57
C ASP A 197 -7.20 -16.34 7.25
N CYS A 198 -6.61 -17.51 7.04
CA CYS A 198 -5.91 -17.85 5.79
C CYS A 198 -6.88 -17.88 4.60
N THR A 199 -8.08 -18.43 4.82
CA THR A 199 -9.15 -18.50 3.81
C THR A 199 -9.72 -17.12 3.51
N ASP A 200 -9.92 -16.29 4.53
CA ASP A 200 -10.43 -14.92 4.42
C ASP A 200 -9.46 -14.03 3.64
N LEU A 201 -8.14 -14.22 3.80
CA LEU A 201 -7.13 -13.57 2.95
C LEU A 201 -7.30 -13.94 1.48
N ARG A 202 -7.39 -15.26 1.19
CA ARG A 202 -7.52 -15.77 -0.19
C ARG A 202 -8.79 -15.23 -0.85
N LEU A 203 -9.92 -15.27 -0.13
CA LEU A 203 -11.19 -14.71 -0.59
C LEU A 203 -11.10 -13.20 -0.82
N ALA A 204 -10.48 -12.46 0.10
CA ALA A 204 -10.29 -11.02 -0.05
C ALA A 204 -9.45 -10.67 -1.29
N LEU A 205 -8.42 -11.45 -1.60
CA LEU A 205 -7.63 -11.26 -2.83
C LEU A 205 -8.48 -11.51 -4.08
N VAL A 206 -9.32 -12.55 -4.10
CA VAL A 206 -10.24 -12.80 -5.22
C VAL A 206 -11.23 -11.66 -5.39
N ASP A 207 -11.82 -11.17 -4.29
CA ASP A 207 -12.75 -10.04 -4.30
C ASP A 207 -12.06 -8.78 -4.83
N TYR A 208 -10.81 -8.54 -4.44
CA TYR A 208 -10.01 -7.41 -4.92
C TYR A 208 -9.75 -7.49 -6.44
N ILE A 209 -9.39 -8.68 -6.94
CA ILE A 209 -9.10 -8.91 -8.37
C ILE A 209 -10.38 -8.75 -9.21
N ARG A 210 -11.51 -9.25 -8.71
CA ARG A 210 -12.80 -9.25 -9.43
C ARG A 210 -13.65 -8.01 -9.16
N HIS A 211 -13.18 -7.07 -8.35
CA HIS A 211 -13.94 -5.90 -7.97
C HIS A 211 -14.33 -5.08 -9.21
N PRO A 212 -15.59 -4.62 -9.35
CA PRO A 212 -16.06 -3.90 -10.54
C PRO A 212 -15.27 -2.61 -10.82
N ASP A 213 -14.80 -1.94 -9.76
CA ASP A 213 -13.99 -0.72 -9.87
C ASP A 213 -12.51 -0.96 -10.22
N GLN A 214 -12.11 -2.23 -10.42
CA GLN A 214 -10.77 -2.64 -10.87
C GLN A 214 -9.61 -1.98 -10.08
N PRO A 215 -9.59 -2.09 -8.74
CA PRO A 215 -8.58 -1.44 -7.92
C PRO A 215 -7.16 -1.95 -8.18
N ALA A 216 -7.03 -3.19 -8.68
CA ALA A 216 -5.77 -3.74 -9.17
C ALA A 216 -5.08 -2.82 -10.19
N GLY A 217 -5.86 -2.13 -11.05
CA GLY A 217 -5.39 -1.19 -12.07
C GLY A 217 -4.95 0.17 -11.53
N ASN A 218 -5.21 0.48 -10.26
CA ASN A 218 -4.83 1.76 -9.64
C ASN A 218 -3.59 1.60 -8.76
N TYR A 219 -2.75 2.62 -8.64
CA TYR A 219 -1.58 2.65 -7.76
C TYR A 219 -1.36 4.06 -7.20
N GLY A 220 -1.06 4.18 -5.90
CA GLY A 220 -0.81 5.46 -5.25
C GLY A 220 -0.21 5.26 -3.87
N MET A 221 0.13 6.34 -3.17
CA MET A 221 0.59 6.24 -1.76
C MET A 221 -0.43 6.75 -0.75
N LEU A 222 -1.35 7.62 -1.19
CA LEU A 222 -2.38 8.17 -0.31
C LEU A 222 -3.47 7.15 -0.05
N LEU A 223 -3.93 7.12 1.20
CA LEU A 223 -5.04 6.27 1.61
C LEU A 223 -6.35 6.85 1.07
N ASP A 224 -6.94 6.22 0.05
CA ASP A 224 -8.29 6.55 -0.40
C ASP A 224 -9.30 5.73 0.41
N THR A 225 -9.79 6.34 1.49
CA THR A 225 -10.67 5.69 2.48
C THR A 225 -12.00 5.10 1.98
N PRO A 226 -12.60 5.44 0.81
CA PRO A 226 -13.90 4.86 0.44
C PRO A 226 -13.89 3.65 -0.50
N GLY A 227 -12.79 3.25 -1.18
CA GLY A 227 -12.98 2.27 -2.25
C GLY A 227 -11.77 1.74 -3.02
N PHE A 228 -10.72 1.23 -2.36
CA PHE A 228 -9.60 0.51 -3.02
C PHE A 228 -8.83 1.32 -4.10
N GLN A 229 -9.07 2.62 -4.24
CA GLN A 229 -8.38 3.49 -5.20
C GLN A 229 -7.05 3.95 -4.58
N GLY A 230 -5.97 4.06 -5.37
CA GLY A 230 -4.69 4.57 -4.85
C GLY A 230 -3.93 3.60 -3.93
N ASP A 231 -4.23 2.31 -3.95
CA ASP A 231 -3.55 1.31 -3.11
C ASP A 231 -2.08 1.13 -3.53
N GLY A 232 -1.15 1.63 -2.71
CA GLY A 232 0.27 1.30 -2.87
C GLY A 232 0.56 -0.13 -2.43
N CYS A 233 1.78 -0.61 -2.70
CA CYS A 233 2.23 -1.93 -2.27
C CYS A 233 2.03 -2.16 -0.75
N LEU A 234 2.31 -1.12 0.05
CA LEU A 234 2.17 -1.11 1.50
C LEU A 234 0.72 -1.23 1.95
N THR A 235 -0.15 -0.34 1.46
CA THR A 235 -1.59 -0.33 1.77
C THR A 235 -2.26 -1.64 1.38
N PHE A 236 -2.00 -2.14 0.17
CA PHE A 236 -2.55 -3.40 -0.33
C PHE A 236 -2.14 -4.59 0.56
N ALA A 237 -0.85 -4.74 0.85
CA ALA A 237 -0.36 -5.84 1.66
C ALA A 237 -0.88 -5.78 3.10
N LEU A 238 -0.93 -4.60 3.73
CA LEU A 238 -1.48 -4.46 5.07
C LEU A 238 -3.00 -4.63 5.11
N TRP A 239 -3.72 -4.25 4.05
CA TRP A 239 -5.14 -4.50 3.93
C TRP A 239 -5.43 -6.01 3.90
N LEU A 240 -4.71 -6.78 3.07
CA LEU A 240 -4.84 -8.24 3.04
C LEU A 240 -4.41 -8.88 4.36
N ALA A 241 -3.31 -8.43 4.97
CA ALA A 241 -2.90 -8.93 6.28
C ALA A 241 -3.95 -8.64 7.36
N GLY A 242 -4.66 -7.52 7.27
CA GLY A 242 -5.80 -7.19 8.13
C GLY A 242 -6.98 -8.13 7.97
N ARG A 243 -7.19 -8.69 6.77
CA ARG A 243 -8.19 -9.75 6.52
C ARG A 243 -7.76 -11.11 7.10
N ALA A 244 -6.49 -11.25 7.41
CA ALA A 244 -5.87 -12.46 7.92
C ALA A 244 -5.50 -12.36 9.42
N GLY A 245 -6.17 -11.48 10.16
CA GLY A 245 -6.01 -11.38 11.61
C GLY A 245 -4.91 -10.41 12.09
N LEU A 246 -4.25 -9.64 11.21
CA LEU A 246 -3.40 -8.52 11.67
C LEU A 246 -4.28 -7.41 12.29
N PRO A 247 -4.15 -7.10 13.59
CA PRO A 247 -5.07 -6.19 14.26
C PRO A 247 -5.06 -4.80 13.65
N ARG A 248 -6.22 -4.14 13.69
CA ARG A 248 -6.35 -2.73 13.28
C ARG A 248 -5.37 -1.82 14.04
N GLU A 249 -5.19 -2.02 15.34
CA GLU A 249 -4.25 -1.25 16.16
C GLU A 249 -2.82 -1.28 15.58
N VAL A 250 -2.35 -2.43 15.11
CA VAL A 250 -1.04 -2.56 14.48
C VAL A 250 -1.00 -1.78 13.17
N ARG A 251 -2.03 -1.94 12.32
CA ARG A 251 -2.11 -1.25 11.02
C ARG A 251 -2.18 0.27 11.18
N ASP A 252 -2.99 0.77 12.11
CA ASP A 252 -3.13 2.19 12.41
C ASP A 252 -1.82 2.77 12.99
N ALA A 253 -1.07 1.98 13.77
CA ALA A 253 0.23 2.40 14.29
C ALA A 253 1.34 2.48 13.21
N LEU A 254 1.13 1.87 12.05
CA LEU A 254 1.99 1.97 10.87
C LEU A 254 1.63 3.16 9.96
N THR A 255 0.60 3.91 10.30
CA THR A 255 0.22 5.15 9.62
C THR A 255 1.00 6.33 10.20
N ARG A 256 1.43 7.23 9.31
CA ARG A 256 2.06 8.50 9.66
C ARG A 256 1.27 9.67 9.05
N SER A 257 1.05 10.68 9.87
CA SER A 257 0.66 12.02 9.43
C SER A 257 1.88 12.76 8.88
N VAL A 258 1.85 13.12 7.60
CA VAL A 258 2.95 13.78 6.90
C VAL A 258 2.51 15.19 6.53
N GLU A 259 3.28 16.16 6.98
CA GLU A 259 3.10 17.55 6.56
C GLU A 259 3.61 17.72 5.12
N VAL A 260 2.73 18.23 4.25
CA VAL A 260 3.02 18.46 2.84
C VAL A 260 3.31 19.95 2.64
N PRO A 261 4.57 20.35 2.42
CA PRO A 261 4.89 21.76 2.28
C PRO A 261 4.42 22.31 0.93
N ALA A 262 3.86 23.52 0.92
CA ALA A 262 3.37 24.16 -0.31
C ALA A 262 4.49 24.33 -1.35
N GLU A 263 5.70 24.58 -0.85
CA GLU A 263 6.88 24.90 -1.62
C GLU A 263 7.28 23.81 -2.64
N VAL A 264 6.94 22.56 -2.34
CA VAL A 264 7.40 21.37 -3.07
C VAL A 264 6.32 20.71 -3.92
N ILE A 265 5.11 21.26 -3.93
CA ILE A 265 4.00 20.78 -4.76
C ILE A 265 4.00 21.56 -6.07
N GLY A 266 4.27 20.86 -7.17
CA GLY A 266 4.17 21.42 -8.52
C GLY A 266 2.85 21.04 -9.18
N TRP A 267 2.41 21.86 -10.13
CA TRP A 267 1.29 21.54 -10.99
C TRP A 267 1.47 22.10 -12.39
N ARG A 268 0.99 21.34 -13.36
CA ARG A 268 0.99 21.70 -14.77
C ARG A 268 -0.44 21.63 -15.30
N ALA A 269 -0.70 22.36 -16.37
CA ALA A 269 -1.98 22.32 -17.10
C ALA A 269 -2.14 20.96 -17.79
N GLU A 270 -1.07 20.47 -18.42
CA GLU A 270 -1.05 19.16 -19.08
C GLU A 270 -0.79 18.04 -18.07
N VAL A 271 -1.85 17.36 -17.68
CA VAL A 271 -1.80 16.15 -16.83
C VAL A 271 -1.52 14.94 -17.73
N PRO A 272 -0.51 14.11 -17.42
CA PRO A 272 -0.28 12.88 -18.18
C PRO A 272 -1.48 11.93 -18.15
N GLU A 273 -1.67 11.19 -19.23
CA GLU A 273 -2.72 10.16 -19.30
C GLU A 273 -2.63 9.16 -18.14
N GLY A 274 -3.78 8.79 -17.58
CA GLY A 274 -3.86 7.83 -16.49
C GLY A 274 -3.38 8.34 -15.13
N VAL A 275 -3.12 9.65 -14.98
CA VAL A 275 -2.72 10.25 -13.70
C VAL A 275 -3.85 11.06 -13.11
N ARG A 276 -4.19 10.76 -11.85
CA ARG A 276 -4.97 11.64 -10.97
C ARG A 276 -3.99 12.39 -10.07
N PRO A 277 -3.58 13.62 -10.44
CA PRO A 277 -2.55 14.34 -9.70
C PRO A 277 -3.08 14.74 -8.33
N TYR A 278 -2.23 14.66 -7.31
CA TYR A 278 -2.54 15.23 -6.01
C TYR A 278 -2.81 16.73 -6.10
N ARG A 279 -3.90 17.16 -5.48
CA ARG A 279 -4.29 18.57 -5.36
C ARG A 279 -4.48 18.88 -3.87
N PRO A 280 -3.71 19.80 -3.29
CA PRO A 280 -3.88 20.17 -1.89
C PRO A 280 -5.24 20.86 -1.67
N PRO A 281 -5.76 20.89 -0.42
CA PRO A 281 -6.96 21.64 -0.08
C PRO A 281 -6.88 23.09 -0.54
N GLY A 282 -7.97 23.60 -1.11
CA GLY A 282 -8.03 24.97 -1.64
C GLY A 282 -7.35 25.18 -3.01
N TRP A 283 -6.83 24.12 -3.64
CA TRP A 283 -6.36 24.20 -5.02
C TRP A 283 -7.49 24.59 -5.99
N SER A 284 -7.18 25.46 -6.96
CA SER A 284 -8.10 25.88 -8.02
C SER A 284 -7.60 25.42 -9.40
N PRO A 285 -8.49 24.93 -10.29
CA PRO A 285 -8.18 24.67 -11.70
C PRO A 285 -7.58 25.86 -12.44
N ASP A 286 -7.91 27.09 -12.02
CA ASP A 286 -7.44 28.33 -12.64
C ASP A 286 -6.09 28.80 -12.06
N ALA A 287 -5.51 28.07 -11.10
CA ALA A 287 -4.22 28.43 -10.52
C ALA A 287 -3.11 28.37 -11.59
N PRO A 288 -2.25 29.41 -11.72
CA PRO A 288 -1.19 29.45 -12.73
C PRO A 288 -0.21 28.29 -12.51
N GLU A 289 0.31 27.67 -13.58
CA GLU A 289 1.27 26.56 -13.48
C GLU A 289 2.39 26.86 -12.47
N ARG A 290 2.74 25.87 -11.65
CA ARG A 290 3.87 25.93 -10.72
C ARG A 290 4.85 24.83 -11.01
N ARG A 291 6.09 25.21 -11.33
CA ARG A 291 7.18 24.26 -11.60
C ARG A 291 8.11 24.17 -10.40
N VAL A 292 8.25 22.97 -9.86
CA VAL A 292 9.17 22.62 -8.78
C VAL A 292 10.21 21.65 -9.33
N SER A 293 11.43 22.13 -9.50
CA SER A 293 12.55 21.34 -10.04
C SER A 293 13.10 20.35 -9.01
N LEU A 294 13.81 19.31 -9.48
CA LEU A 294 14.56 18.40 -8.59
C LEU A 294 15.61 19.13 -7.75
N ALA A 295 16.22 20.20 -8.29
CA ALA A 295 17.16 21.03 -7.54
C ALA A 295 16.47 21.73 -6.37
N ARG A 296 15.25 22.26 -6.58
CA ARG A 296 14.44 22.84 -5.50
C ARG A 296 14.03 21.78 -4.48
N LEU A 297 13.65 20.58 -4.91
CA LEU A 297 13.38 19.48 -3.98
C LEU A 297 14.61 19.10 -3.14
N ARG A 298 15.82 19.11 -3.73
CA ARG A 298 17.04 18.70 -3.02
C ARG A 298 17.61 19.79 -2.12
N PHE A 299 17.64 21.03 -2.59
CA PHE A 299 18.40 22.12 -1.98
C PHE A 299 17.54 23.30 -1.48
N GLY A 300 16.26 23.34 -1.84
CA GLY A 300 15.35 24.40 -1.41
C GLY A 300 14.94 24.27 0.05
N ASP A 301 14.51 25.39 0.63
CA ASP A 301 13.89 25.43 1.95
C ASP A 301 12.43 25.02 1.83
N TRP A 302 12.10 23.79 2.24
CA TRP A 302 10.74 23.27 2.13
C TRP A 302 9.74 24.02 3.01
N GLN A 303 10.18 24.81 3.98
CA GLN A 303 9.29 25.50 4.92
C GLN A 303 8.96 26.94 4.52
N ALA A 304 9.55 27.45 3.44
CA ALA A 304 9.45 28.85 3.03
C ALA A 304 8.01 29.35 2.81
N GLU A 305 7.12 28.48 2.33
CA GLU A 305 5.72 28.81 2.03
C GLU A 305 4.72 28.13 2.98
N GLY A 306 5.20 27.56 4.08
CA GLY A 306 4.36 26.85 5.04
C GLY A 306 3.84 25.49 4.53
N ILE A 307 2.86 24.95 5.26
CA ILE A 307 2.27 23.63 5.03
C ILE A 307 0.98 23.78 4.22
N ALA A 308 0.90 23.11 3.07
CA ALA A 308 -0.28 23.09 2.22
C ALA A 308 -1.35 22.10 2.69
N ASP A 309 -0.91 20.99 3.28
CA ASP A 309 -1.80 19.91 3.70
C ASP A 309 -1.13 19.00 4.74
N ARG A 310 -1.93 18.14 5.38
CA ARG A 310 -1.47 17.02 6.20
C ARG A 310 -2.15 15.75 5.71
N VAL A 311 -1.35 14.81 5.22
CA VAL A 311 -1.84 13.56 4.64
C VAL A 311 -1.46 12.37 5.50
N GLU A 312 -2.34 11.38 5.57
CA GLU A 312 -2.05 10.10 6.22
C GLU A 312 -1.55 9.10 5.17
N ILE A 313 -0.42 8.46 5.47
CA ILE A 313 0.16 7.40 4.64
C ILE A 313 0.55 6.20 5.49
N ILE A 314 0.57 5.01 4.88
CA ILE A 314 1.29 3.87 5.47
C ILE A 314 2.78 4.10 5.26
N ASP A 315 3.52 4.22 6.36
CA ASP A 315 4.95 4.44 6.34
C ASP A 315 5.69 3.10 6.44
N GLY A 316 6.34 2.71 5.34
CA GLY A 316 7.14 1.49 5.27
C GLY A 316 8.32 1.48 6.26
N GLU A 317 8.85 2.62 6.66
CA GLU A 317 9.91 2.68 7.66
C GLU A 317 9.42 2.35 9.07
N LEU A 318 8.15 2.62 9.38
CA LEU A 318 7.53 2.21 10.64
C LEU A 318 7.41 0.68 10.71
N LEU A 319 6.99 0.03 9.62
CA LEU A 319 6.95 -1.43 9.54
C LEU A 319 8.35 -2.02 9.68
N PHE A 320 9.32 -1.46 8.95
CA PHE A 320 10.71 -1.89 9.01
C PHE A 320 11.28 -1.81 10.43
N ALA A 321 11.09 -0.67 11.10
CA ALA A 321 11.57 -0.43 12.45
C ALA A 321 10.86 -1.32 13.48
N ALA A 322 9.54 -1.53 13.34
CA ALA A 322 8.77 -2.41 14.21
C ALA A 322 9.20 -3.88 14.10
N VAL A 323 9.37 -4.41 12.88
CA VAL A 323 9.87 -5.77 12.66
C VAL A 323 11.32 -5.90 13.17
N THR A 324 12.16 -4.90 12.94
CA THR A 324 13.55 -4.87 13.46
C THR A 324 13.59 -4.87 14.98
N HIS A 325 12.67 -4.15 15.64
CA HIS A 325 12.51 -4.16 17.09
C HIS A 325 12.10 -5.55 17.60
N LEU A 326 11.09 -6.17 17.01
CA LEU A 326 10.68 -7.54 17.39
C LEU A 326 11.85 -8.52 17.27
N ARG A 327 12.64 -8.42 16.20
CA ARG A 327 13.84 -9.24 16.01
C ARG A 327 14.81 -9.09 17.17
N SER A 328 15.04 -7.86 17.64
CA SER A 328 15.93 -7.62 18.79
C SER A 328 15.39 -8.23 20.09
N LEU A 329 14.07 -8.15 20.32
CA LEU A 329 13.41 -8.76 21.49
C LEU A 329 13.44 -10.29 21.45
N GLY A 330 13.39 -10.89 20.26
CA GLY A 330 13.59 -12.32 20.05
C GLY A 330 15.04 -12.78 20.24
N GLY A 331 15.93 -11.93 20.77
CA GLY A 331 17.33 -12.24 21.05
C GLY A 331 18.22 -12.31 19.80
N LEU A 332 17.78 -11.76 18.67
CA LEU A 332 18.54 -11.81 17.43
C LEU A 332 19.67 -10.78 17.45
N ARG A 333 20.84 -11.19 16.94
CA ARG A 333 22.01 -10.31 16.85
C ARG A 333 21.72 -9.09 15.99
N ALA A 334 22.19 -7.94 16.45
CA ALA A 334 22.12 -6.71 15.67
C ALA A 334 22.81 -6.89 14.30
N ASP A 335 22.13 -6.47 13.24
CA ASP A 335 22.62 -6.55 11.87
C ASP A 335 22.48 -5.19 11.17
N TRP A 336 22.55 -5.17 9.83
CA TRP A 336 22.40 -3.94 9.05
C TRP A 336 21.02 -3.29 9.24
N ARG A 337 19.98 -4.06 9.56
CA ARG A 337 18.61 -3.56 9.75
C ARG A 337 18.54 -2.69 11.00
N THR A 338 19.19 -3.10 12.08
CA THR A 338 19.28 -2.32 13.33
C THR A 338 19.94 -0.96 13.10
N ARG A 339 20.97 -0.91 12.23
CA ARG A 339 21.65 0.36 11.91
C ARG A 339 20.87 1.25 10.94
N ARG A 340 20.03 0.66 10.08
CA ARG A 340 19.22 1.38 9.08
C ARG A 340 17.93 1.94 9.66
N ALA A 341 17.29 1.18 10.56
CA ALA A 341 15.97 1.52 11.07
C ALA A 341 15.95 2.93 11.69
N LEU A 342 14.84 3.65 11.49
CA LEU A 342 14.60 4.90 12.21
C LEU A 342 14.57 4.63 13.72
N GLY A 343 15.06 5.60 14.49
CA GLY A 343 15.18 5.48 15.94
C GLY A 343 13.86 5.67 16.68
N ALA A 344 13.79 5.16 17.91
CA ALA A 344 12.62 5.28 18.79
C ALA A 344 12.46 6.67 19.43
N ASP A 345 13.39 7.59 19.16
CA ASP A 345 13.26 9.02 19.41
C ASP A 345 12.13 9.64 18.57
N ASP A 346 11.88 9.12 17.36
CA ASP A 346 10.67 9.43 16.60
C ASP A 346 9.42 8.82 17.30
N PRO A 347 8.45 9.63 17.73
CA PRO A 347 7.23 9.15 18.36
C PRO A 347 6.42 8.17 17.51
N ALA A 348 6.44 8.30 16.17
CA ALA A 348 5.75 7.39 15.28
C ALA A 348 6.40 6.00 15.27
N VAL A 349 7.74 5.95 15.25
CA VAL A 349 8.49 4.69 15.37
C VAL A 349 8.18 4.00 16.70
N ARG A 350 8.20 4.75 17.80
CA ARG A 350 7.89 4.20 19.13
C ARG A 350 6.46 3.64 19.22
N ARG A 351 5.47 4.32 18.64
CA ARG A 351 4.08 3.81 18.56
C ARG A 351 4.02 2.51 17.77
N ALA A 352 4.61 2.47 16.58
CA ALA A 352 4.64 1.28 15.73
C ALA A 352 5.30 0.09 16.43
N GLN A 353 6.46 0.31 17.06
CA GLN A 353 7.17 -0.72 17.84
C GLN A 353 6.31 -1.24 19.00
N THR A 354 5.66 -0.35 19.76
CA THR A 354 4.83 -0.71 20.90
C THR A 354 3.61 -1.53 20.49
N ALA A 355 2.89 -1.09 19.45
CA ALA A 355 1.71 -1.80 18.96
C ALA A 355 2.07 -3.19 18.42
N MET A 356 3.13 -3.25 17.60
CA MET A 356 3.64 -4.50 17.04
C MET A 356 4.13 -5.46 18.13
N GLU A 357 4.84 -4.97 19.14
CA GLU A 357 5.30 -5.77 20.29
C GLU A 357 4.15 -6.33 21.11
N ARG A 358 3.15 -5.50 21.43
CA ARG A 358 1.96 -5.92 22.18
C ARG A 358 1.24 -7.06 21.46
N TRP A 359 1.04 -6.91 20.16
CA TRP A 359 0.45 -7.96 19.33
C TRP A 359 1.33 -9.21 19.26
N ALA A 360 2.64 -9.05 19.01
CA ALA A 360 3.57 -10.17 18.89
C ALA A 360 3.69 -11.00 20.19
N ARG A 361 3.50 -10.39 21.36
CA ARG A 361 3.46 -11.09 22.66
C ARG A 361 2.31 -12.11 22.77
N SER A 362 1.30 -12.06 21.90
CA SER A 362 0.27 -13.11 21.82
C SER A 362 0.79 -14.42 21.21
N PHE A 363 1.98 -14.40 20.60
CA PHE A 363 2.65 -15.57 20.04
C PHE A 363 3.68 -16.10 21.03
N PRO A 364 3.53 -17.32 21.55
CA PRO A 364 4.47 -17.90 22.51
C PRO A 364 5.79 -18.35 21.88
N VAL A 365 5.85 -18.53 20.56
CA VAL A 365 7.04 -19.02 19.85
C VAL A 365 7.53 -17.96 18.87
N TRP A 366 8.82 -17.61 18.99
CA TRP A 366 9.51 -16.64 18.15
C TRP A 366 10.78 -17.31 17.63
N ARG A 367 10.91 -17.46 16.31
CA ARG A 367 12.12 -18.07 15.72
C ARG A 367 12.62 -17.28 14.52
N LEU A 368 13.89 -17.50 14.19
CA LEU A 368 14.51 -16.98 12.98
C LEU A 368 14.61 -18.10 11.95
N ALA A 369 13.92 -17.94 10.82
CA ALA A 369 14.06 -18.85 9.68
C ALA A 369 15.18 -18.40 8.74
N ASP A 370 15.94 -19.36 8.22
CA ASP A 370 17.00 -19.14 7.20
C ASP A 370 17.96 -18.00 7.56
N ALA A 371 18.51 -18.04 8.79
CA ALA A 371 19.28 -16.95 9.41
C ALA A 371 20.46 -16.46 8.56
N GLY A 372 21.10 -17.34 7.78
CA GLY A 372 22.23 -17.02 6.89
C GLY A 372 21.83 -16.39 5.56
N ALA A 373 20.53 -16.23 5.30
CA ALA A 373 20.01 -15.71 4.05
C ALA A 373 18.71 -14.95 4.30
N VAL A 374 17.52 -15.47 4.01
CA VAL A 374 16.26 -14.70 4.08
C VAL A 374 16.09 -14.03 5.44
N SER A 375 16.45 -14.72 6.52
CA SER A 375 16.47 -14.19 7.88
C SER A 375 15.11 -13.63 8.28
N ALA A 376 14.07 -14.47 8.25
CA ALA A 376 12.70 -14.08 8.60
C ALA A 376 12.39 -14.30 10.08
N LEU A 377 11.75 -13.33 10.72
CA LEU A 377 11.14 -13.55 12.04
C LEU A 377 9.83 -14.32 11.83
N VAL A 378 9.68 -15.46 12.49
CA VAL A 378 8.45 -16.27 12.45
C VAL A 378 7.83 -16.27 13.85
N LEU A 379 6.55 -15.92 13.93
CA LEU A 379 5.73 -15.92 15.14
C LEU A 379 4.72 -17.06 15.07
N GLU A 380 4.76 -17.99 16.02
CA GLU A 380 3.97 -19.23 15.99
C GLU A 380 3.07 -19.35 17.24
N ARG A 381 1.89 -19.94 17.05
CA ARG A 381 1.04 -20.43 18.14
C ARG A 381 1.58 -21.81 18.53
N ARG A 382 1.37 -22.27 19.77
CA ARG A 382 1.96 -23.54 20.25
C ARG A 382 1.56 -24.72 19.37
#